data_AF-A0A545SRS4-F1
#
_entry.id   AF-A0A545SRS4-F1
#
_cell.length_a   1.000
_cell.length_b   1.000
_cell.length_c   1.000
_cell.angle_alpha   90.00
_cell.angle_beta   90.00
_cell.angle_gamma   90.00
#
_symmetry.space_group_name_H-M   'P 1'
#
loop_
_entity.id
_entity.type
_entity.pdbx_description
1 polymer ?
#
loop_
_entity_poly.entity_id
_entity_poly.type
_entity_poly.pdbx_seq_one_letter_code
_entity_poly.pdbx_strand_id
1 'polypeptide(L)'
;MNTDIMADNNYAEYLSGKLKTDIADIQRSLRKFEGKDELAALHYKSELLKRSRDSEEPLSILNTLVALDPNWLSLCKLARLHILMGNYREAVKASSLALTYRENDSTAVQLKAAALALENKPAEALEVISLAPGGYNNSLLKGIADSAVNMKSIKRDVTRLIRKEIENNKIPQELDLNSTSNWKANWRKKAPLIVDKLEVPVPPELIVGAMECTPFNALTDRVLLTGSFAEGCANNGSNIDIYVLTDSHKTDVHKYSQYLRRSIDIQYFGVDYIENLSTSVDINEEIPEDWTGHEGNTYVLNILHRLANAIPLNNPPFSIVDWPLVEPEDLNQGGAITHLKNTRNLWQDAAGALAKGDDSQAAFAAEIGLWFAIDALGCLEGLTNPLPKWRLRKAEQLQGLYPGFDQAKECMLSNRKPFQDAEHIVVKLADSLYQITHKLVYGRYCDKPPPQATFERVEVVSSGEIKIDIRAPI
;
A
#
# COMPACT_ATOMS: atom_id res chain seq x y z
N MET A 1 -24.09 -29.07 -33.82
CA MET A 1 -24.13 -27.62 -34.16
C MET A 1 -25.39 -26.90 -33.63
N ASN A 2 -26.13 -27.45 -32.66
CA ASN A 2 -27.36 -26.82 -32.13
C ASN A 2 -27.43 -26.75 -30.59
N THR A 3 -26.34 -27.07 -29.89
CA THR A 3 -26.30 -27.08 -28.41
C THR A 3 -25.77 -25.76 -27.81
N ASP A 4 -24.95 -25.01 -28.54
CA ASP A 4 -24.38 -23.73 -28.04
C ASP A 4 -25.38 -22.57 -28.09
N ILE A 5 -26.34 -22.58 -29.02
CA ILE A 5 -27.34 -21.49 -29.15
C ILE A 5 -28.38 -21.52 -28.02
N MET A 6 -28.64 -22.68 -27.40
CA MET A 6 -29.58 -22.78 -26.27
C MET A 6 -28.98 -22.34 -24.94
N ALA A 7 -27.65 -22.38 -24.77
CA ALA A 7 -26.98 -21.93 -23.55
C ALA A 7 -26.96 -20.40 -23.43
N ASP A 8 -26.77 -19.68 -24.53
CA ASP A 8 -26.73 -18.21 -24.56
C ASP A 8 -28.10 -17.56 -24.31
N ASN A 9 -29.19 -18.15 -24.82
CA ASN A 9 -30.54 -17.63 -24.61
C ASN A 9 -31.02 -17.78 -23.16
N ASN A 10 -30.68 -18.90 -22.50
CA ASN A 10 -31.00 -19.11 -21.08
C ASN A 10 -30.23 -18.15 -20.16
N TYR A 11 -29.00 -17.77 -20.53
CA TYR A 11 -28.21 -16.82 -19.77
C TYR A 11 -28.71 -15.38 -19.91
N ALA A 12 -29.15 -14.98 -21.12
CA ALA A 12 -29.76 -13.68 -21.36
C ALA A 12 -31.10 -13.51 -20.62
N GLU A 13 -31.95 -14.53 -20.62
CA GLU A 13 -33.20 -14.52 -19.84
C GLU A 13 -32.96 -14.46 -18.33
N TYR A 14 -31.96 -15.21 -17.83
CA TYR A 14 -31.56 -15.17 -16.42
C TYR A 14 -31.06 -13.77 -16.00
N LEU A 15 -30.22 -13.12 -16.83
CA LEU A 15 -29.74 -11.77 -16.58
C LEU A 15 -30.86 -10.73 -16.64
N SER A 16 -31.81 -10.88 -17.56
CA SER A 16 -32.99 -10.01 -17.66
C SER A 16 -33.89 -10.12 -16.42
N GLY A 17 -34.13 -11.36 -15.94
CA GLY A 17 -34.90 -11.61 -14.72
C GLY A 17 -34.23 -11.05 -13.47
N LYS A 18 -32.91 -11.24 -13.34
CA LYS A 18 -32.12 -10.71 -12.22
C LYS A 18 -32.11 -9.18 -12.21
N LEU A 19 -31.93 -8.54 -13.36
CA LEU A 19 -31.94 -7.09 -13.50
C LEU A 19 -33.31 -6.49 -13.12
N LYS A 20 -34.43 -7.12 -13.51
CA LYS A 20 -35.78 -6.70 -13.11
C LYS A 20 -36.00 -6.81 -11.60
N THR A 21 -35.46 -7.86 -10.98
CA THR A 21 -35.57 -8.08 -9.53
C THR A 21 -34.75 -7.05 -8.76
N ASP A 22 -33.52 -6.79 -9.22
CA ASP A 22 -32.64 -5.75 -8.68
C ASP A 22 -33.31 -4.36 -8.77
N ILE A 23 -33.92 -4.01 -9.92
CA ILE A 23 -34.63 -2.72 -10.09
C ILE A 23 -35.80 -2.60 -9.11
N ALA A 24 -36.58 -3.66 -8.89
CA ALA A 24 -37.70 -3.64 -7.95
C ALA A 24 -37.24 -3.47 -6.48
N ASP A 25 -36.15 -4.13 -6.10
CA ASP A 25 -35.55 -4.01 -4.76
C ASP A 25 -34.90 -2.64 -4.52
N ILE A 26 -34.34 -2.04 -5.57
CA ILE A 26 -33.82 -0.68 -5.60
C ILE A 26 -34.97 0.32 -5.44
N GLN A 27 -36.05 0.18 -6.21
CA GLN A 27 -37.25 1.03 -6.08
C GLN A 27 -37.90 0.90 -4.69
N ARG A 28 -37.84 -0.28 -4.06
CA ARG A 28 -38.30 -0.48 -2.68
C ARG A 28 -37.38 0.21 -1.67
N SER A 29 -36.08 0.23 -1.92
CA SER A 29 -35.10 0.92 -1.06
C SER A 29 -35.22 2.45 -1.17
N LEU A 30 -35.50 2.97 -2.37
CA LEU A 30 -35.66 4.41 -2.62
C LEU A 30 -36.91 5.01 -1.95
N ARG A 31 -38.01 4.25 -1.86
CA ARG A 31 -39.20 4.66 -1.09
C ARG A 31 -38.91 4.90 0.40
N LYS A 32 -37.80 4.36 0.93
CA LYS A 32 -37.38 4.61 2.31
C LYS A 32 -36.65 5.95 2.50
N PHE A 33 -36.26 6.61 1.41
CA PHE A 33 -35.57 7.90 1.42
C PHE A 33 -36.49 9.08 1.07
N GLU A 34 -37.77 8.83 0.76
CA GLU A 34 -38.77 9.88 0.54
C GLU A 34 -38.84 10.80 1.78
N GLY A 35 -38.38 12.05 1.60
CA GLY A 35 -38.48 13.11 2.60
C GLY A 35 -37.24 13.42 3.45
N LYS A 36 -36.06 12.82 3.22
CA LYS A 36 -34.86 13.12 4.06
C LYS A 36 -33.59 13.60 3.35
N ASP A 37 -33.42 13.33 2.05
CA ASP A 37 -32.39 13.98 1.21
C ASP A 37 -32.66 13.61 -0.26
N GLU A 38 -33.44 14.44 -0.94
CA GLU A 38 -33.89 14.18 -2.31
C GLU A 38 -32.72 14.11 -3.30
N LEU A 39 -31.66 14.89 -3.09
CA LEU A 39 -30.46 14.93 -3.92
C LEU A 39 -29.59 13.67 -3.77
N ALA A 40 -29.34 13.21 -2.54
CA ALA A 40 -28.61 11.97 -2.30
C ALA A 40 -29.35 10.75 -2.86
N ALA A 41 -30.69 10.72 -2.74
CA ALA A 41 -31.52 9.68 -3.29
C ALA A 41 -31.45 9.64 -4.84
N LEU A 42 -31.46 10.79 -5.49
CA LEU A 42 -31.30 10.90 -6.95
C LEU A 42 -29.89 10.47 -7.41
N HIS A 43 -28.84 10.85 -6.69
CA HIS A 43 -27.48 10.38 -6.97
C HIS A 43 -27.38 8.86 -6.88
N TYR A 44 -27.91 8.27 -5.81
CA TYR A 44 -27.87 6.83 -5.60
C TYR A 44 -28.71 6.07 -6.64
N LYS A 45 -29.90 6.58 -6.97
CA LYS A 45 -30.77 6.03 -8.02
C LYS A 45 -30.08 6.05 -9.39
N SER A 46 -29.38 7.13 -9.73
CA SER A 46 -28.67 7.26 -11.01
C SER A 46 -27.53 6.24 -11.16
N GLU A 47 -26.73 5.99 -10.12
CA GLU A 47 -25.62 5.03 -10.17
C GLU A 47 -26.11 3.59 -10.30
N LEU A 48 -27.24 3.27 -9.68
CA LEU A 48 -27.83 1.93 -9.75
C LEU A 48 -28.44 1.64 -11.13
N LEU A 49 -29.13 2.62 -11.72
CA LEU A 49 -29.78 2.48 -13.03
C LEU A 49 -28.80 2.57 -14.20
N LYS A 50 -27.58 3.09 -14.00
CA LYS A 50 -26.52 3.10 -15.03
C LYS A 50 -26.17 1.70 -15.56
N ARG A 51 -26.51 0.63 -14.82
CA ARG A 51 -26.35 -0.77 -15.25
C ARG A 51 -27.36 -1.21 -16.31
N SER A 52 -28.50 -0.52 -16.44
CA SER A 52 -29.44 -0.72 -17.54
C SER A 52 -29.10 0.28 -18.66
N ARG A 53 -28.28 -0.14 -19.63
CA ARG A 53 -27.89 0.71 -20.77
C ARG A 53 -29.07 1.18 -21.64
N ASP A 54 -30.20 0.47 -21.57
CA ASP A 54 -31.35 0.65 -22.47
C ASP A 54 -32.52 1.43 -21.85
N SER A 55 -32.37 2.02 -20.65
CA SER A 55 -33.44 2.81 -20.03
C SER A 55 -33.17 4.32 -20.15
N GLU A 56 -34.18 5.08 -20.56
CA GLU A 56 -34.15 6.55 -20.56
C GLU A 56 -34.24 7.15 -19.13
N GLU A 57 -34.62 6.31 -18.16
CA GLU A 57 -34.82 6.70 -16.75
C GLU A 57 -33.56 7.29 -16.07
N PRO A 58 -32.35 6.70 -16.17
CA PRO A 58 -31.12 7.29 -15.63
C PRO A 58 -30.82 8.67 -16.21
N LEU A 59 -31.16 8.92 -17.48
CA LEU A 59 -30.94 10.22 -18.11
C LEU A 59 -31.92 11.25 -17.57
N SER A 60 -33.19 10.89 -17.43
CA SER A 60 -34.19 11.75 -16.78
C SER A 60 -33.76 12.13 -15.35
N ILE A 61 -33.25 11.18 -14.58
CA ILE A 61 -32.82 11.42 -13.19
C ILE A 61 -31.62 12.36 -13.14
N LEU A 62 -30.60 12.13 -13.97
CA LEU A 62 -29.42 13.01 -14.00
C LEU A 62 -29.76 14.41 -14.51
N ASN A 63 -30.70 14.53 -15.46
CA ASN A 63 -31.20 15.84 -15.89
C ASN A 63 -31.93 16.58 -14.76
N THR A 64 -32.80 15.89 -14.01
CA THR A 64 -33.43 16.46 -12.82
C THR A 64 -32.39 16.87 -11.78
N LEU A 65 -31.39 16.03 -11.54
CA LEU A 65 -30.34 16.29 -10.58
C LEU A 65 -29.52 17.53 -10.96
N VAL A 66 -29.09 17.63 -12.21
CA VAL A 66 -28.36 18.80 -12.73
C VAL A 66 -29.24 20.06 -12.75
N ALA A 67 -30.55 19.93 -12.96
CA ALA A 67 -31.47 21.06 -12.89
C ALA A 67 -31.69 21.57 -11.47
N LEU A 68 -31.66 20.68 -10.46
CA LEU A 68 -31.81 21.04 -9.05
C LEU A 68 -30.52 21.59 -8.45
N ASP A 69 -29.38 20.95 -8.72
CA ASP A 69 -28.07 21.34 -8.22
C ASP A 69 -26.97 21.06 -9.28
N PRO A 70 -26.73 22.02 -10.20
CA PRO A 70 -25.66 21.88 -11.16
C PRO A 70 -24.32 22.03 -10.43
N ASN A 71 -23.60 20.93 -10.29
CA ASN A 71 -22.23 20.90 -9.77
C ASN A 71 -21.32 20.03 -10.66
N TRP A 72 -20.00 20.16 -10.49
CA TRP A 72 -19.01 19.51 -11.35
C TRP A 72 -19.22 17.98 -11.45
N LEU A 73 -19.55 17.33 -10.35
CA LEU A 73 -19.68 15.87 -10.25
C LEU A 73 -20.93 15.40 -10.99
N SER A 74 -22.06 16.06 -10.76
CA SER A 74 -23.34 15.80 -11.42
C SER A 74 -23.22 15.96 -12.93
N LEU A 75 -22.51 16.99 -13.38
CA LEU A 75 -22.25 17.27 -14.79
C LEU A 75 -21.31 16.24 -15.43
N CYS A 76 -20.27 15.78 -14.71
CA CYS A 76 -19.42 14.69 -15.19
C CYS A 76 -20.19 13.37 -15.32
N LYS A 77 -21.09 13.07 -14.37
CA LYS A 77 -21.98 11.89 -14.44
C LYS A 77 -22.92 11.99 -15.64
N LEU A 78 -23.53 13.15 -15.86
CA LEU A 78 -24.41 13.41 -17.01
C LEU A 78 -23.65 13.27 -18.33
N ALA A 79 -22.46 13.87 -18.45
CA ALA A 79 -21.60 13.76 -19.64
C ALA A 79 -21.27 12.30 -19.95
N ARG A 80 -20.87 11.52 -18.93
CA ARG A 80 -20.57 10.09 -19.08
C ARG A 80 -21.78 9.29 -19.55
N LEU A 81 -22.99 9.59 -19.06
CA LEU A 81 -24.20 8.90 -19.50
C LEU A 81 -24.54 9.24 -20.95
N HIS A 82 -24.44 10.52 -21.34
CA HIS A 82 -24.63 10.93 -22.73
C HIS A 82 -23.65 10.22 -23.68
N ILE A 83 -22.39 10.06 -23.28
CA ILE A 83 -21.41 9.27 -24.04
C ILE A 83 -21.88 7.82 -24.23
N LEU A 84 -22.34 7.17 -23.15
CA LEU A 84 -22.83 5.79 -23.21
C LEU A 84 -24.06 5.61 -24.09
N MET A 85 -24.91 6.63 -24.19
CA MET A 85 -26.11 6.66 -25.03
C MET A 85 -25.86 7.10 -26.47
N GLY A 86 -24.62 7.47 -26.83
CA GLY A 86 -24.30 8.00 -28.17
C GLY A 86 -24.65 9.49 -28.37
N ASN A 87 -25.05 10.20 -27.33
CA ASN A 87 -25.44 11.61 -27.34
C ASN A 87 -24.23 12.54 -27.19
N TYR A 88 -23.23 12.41 -28.06
CA TYR A 88 -21.90 13.02 -27.86
C TYR A 88 -21.91 14.55 -27.75
N ARG A 89 -22.78 15.24 -28.49
CA ARG A 89 -22.92 16.71 -28.38
C ARG A 89 -23.35 17.17 -26.99
N GLU A 90 -24.32 16.48 -26.41
CA GLU A 90 -24.80 16.79 -25.06
C GLU A 90 -23.75 16.41 -24.01
N ALA A 91 -22.96 15.36 -24.25
CA ALA A 91 -21.81 15.06 -23.42
C ALA A 91 -20.77 16.19 -23.42
N VAL A 92 -20.41 16.73 -24.60
CA VAL A 92 -19.48 17.86 -24.73
C VAL A 92 -19.99 19.08 -23.98
N LYS A 93 -21.28 19.39 -24.08
CA LYS A 93 -21.91 20.50 -23.35
C LYS A 93 -21.80 20.29 -21.83
N ALA A 94 -22.21 19.12 -21.34
CA ALA A 94 -22.19 18.80 -19.93
C ALA A 94 -20.76 18.82 -19.35
N SER A 95 -19.78 18.24 -20.04
CA SER A 95 -18.38 18.28 -19.60
C SER A 95 -17.76 19.68 -19.69
N SER A 96 -18.14 20.48 -20.69
CA SER A 96 -17.68 21.88 -20.79
C SER A 96 -18.25 22.72 -19.65
N LEU A 97 -19.51 22.50 -19.29
CA LEU A 97 -20.11 23.13 -18.11
C LEU A 97 -19.44 22.63 -16.83
N ALA A 98 -19.10 21.36 -16.70
CA ALA A 98 -18.33 20.87 -15.54
C ALA A 98 -16.99 21.62 -15.38
N LEU A 99 -16.30 21.89 -16.49
CA LEU A 99 -15.05 22.66 -16.50
C LEU A 99 -15.23 24.13 -16.11
N THR A 100 -16.43 24.71 -16.21
CA THR A 100 -16.66 26.07 -15.67
C THR A 100 -16.77 26.09 -14.15
N TYR A 101 -17.12 24.96 -13.52
CA TYR A 101 -17.15 24.84 -12.06
C TYR A 101 -15.78 24.48 -11.48
N ARG A 102 -15.01 23.66 -12.21
CA ARG A 102 -13.64 23.30 -11.86
C ARG A 102 -12.79 23.33 -13.12
N GLU A 103 -12.13 24.46 -13.30
CA GLU A 103 -11.16 24.61 -14.39
C GLU A 103 -10.08 23.54 -14.25
N ASN A 104 -9.68 22.92 -15.36
CA ASN A 104 -8.63 21.90 -15.41
C ASN A 104 -8.93 20.57 -14.68
N ASP A 105 -10.18 20.29 -14.30
CA ASP A 105 -10.53 18.99 -13.73
C ASP A 105 -10.26 17.83 -14.71
N SER A 106 -9.43 16.88 -14.29
CA SER A 106 -8.95 15.79 -15.15
C SER A 106 -10.10 14.91 -15.68
N THR A 107 -11.12 14.67 -14.86
CA THR A 107 -12.28 13.85 -15.26
C THR A 107 -13.13 14.59 -16.30
N ALA A 108 -13.37 15.88 -16.10
CA ALA A 108 -14.15 16.68 -17.04
C ALA A 108 -13.42 16.88 -18.38
N VAL A 109 -12.10 17.10 -18.37
CA VAL A 109 -11.25 17.13 -19.57
C VAL A 109 -11.33 15.79 -20.32
N GLN A 110 -11.17 14.66 -19.63
CA GLN A 110 -11.28 13.32 -20.23
C GLN A 110 -12.62 13.11 -20.93
N LEU A 111 -13.72 13.41 -20.25
CA LEU A 111 -15.06 13.22 -20.78
C LEU A 111 -15.32 14.12 -21.99
N LYS A 112 -14.84 15.37 -21.96
CA LYS A 112 -14.96 16.31 -23.08
C LYS A 112 -14.17 15.82 -24.30
N ALA A 113 -12.91 15.45 -24.10
CA ALA A 113 -12.05 14.97 -25.18
C ALA A 113 -12.58 13.66 -25.78
N ALA A 114 -13.04 12.72 -24.96
CA ALA A 114 -13.67 11.49 -25.42
C ALA A 114 -14.93 11.77 -26.25
N ALA A 115 -15.82 12.65 -25.77
CA ALA A 115 -17.04 13.01 -26.49
C ALA A 115 -16.75 13.70 -27.83
N LEU A 116 -15.76 14.60 -27.90
CA LEU A 116 -15.30 15.24 -29.15
C LEU A 116 -14.73 14.22 -30.14
N ALA A 117 -13.92 13.28 -29.65
CA ALA A 117 -13.38 12.20 -30.48
C ALA A 117 -14.50 11.32 -31.06
N LEU A 118 -15.51 10.97 -30.24
CA LEU A 118 -16.70 10.23 -30.65
C LEU A 118 -17.59 11.02 -31.61
N GLU A 119 -17.63 12.35 -31.52
CA GLU A 119 -18.29 13.24 -32.48
C GLU A 119 -17.48 13.43 -33.79
N ASN A 120 -16.37 12.70 -33.96
CA ASN A 120 -15.47 12.79 -35.10
C ASN A 120 -14.78 14.17 -35.23
N LYS A 121 -14.43 14.77 -34.09
CA LYS A 121 -13.66 16.04 -33.96
C LYS A 121 -12.33 15.81 -33.22
N PRO A 122 -11.40 15.01 -33.78
CA PRO A 122 -10.17 14.64 -33.09
C PRO A 122 -9.22 15.81 -32.84
N ALA A 123 -9.21 16.83 -33.69
CA ALA A 123 -8.35 18.01 -33.51
C ALA A 123 -8.77 18.82 -32.25
N GLU A 124 -10.08 19.05 -32.08
CA GLU A 124 -10.63 19.71 -30.90
C GLU A 124 -10.42 18.87 -29.63
N ALA A 125 -10.52 17.53 -29.74
CA ALA A 125 -10.21 16.64 -28.62
C ALA A 125 -8.76 16.76 -28.16
N LEU A 126 -7.80 16.84 -29.09
CA LEU A 126 -6.38 17.04 -28.80
C LEU A 126 -6.11 18.42 -28.19
N GLU A 127 -6.78 19.47 -28.66
CA GLU A 127 -6.67 20.81 -28.08
C GLU A 127 -7.12 20.81 -26.61
N VAL A 128 -8.27 20.19 -26.32
CA VAL A 128 -8.78 20.06 -24.93
C VAL A 128 -7.80 19.32 -24.02
N ILE A 129 -7.12 18.29 -24.53
CA ILE A 129 -6.09 17.53 -23.79
C ILE A 129 -4.85 18.40 -23.56
N SER A 130 -4.42 19.16 -24.56
CA SER A 130 -3.22 20.00 -24.49
C SER A 130 -3.35 21.17 -23.49
N LEU A 131 -4.58 21.57 -23.18
CA LEU A 131 -4.88 22.63 -22.21
C LEU A 131 -4.88 22.12 -20.76
N ALA A 132 -4.80 20.80 -20.52
CA ALA A 132 -4.70 20.26 -19.17
C ALA A 132 -3.30 20.54 -18.59
N PRO A 133 -3.18 21.27 -17.47
CA PRO A 133 -1.89 21.62 -16.89
C PRO A 133 -1.20 20.39 -16.28
N GLY A 134 0.09 20.21 -16.61
CA GLY A 134 1.04 19.36 -15.88
C GLY A 134 1.13 17.90 -16.35
N GLY A 135 1.97 17.60 -17.35
CA GLY A 135 2.54 16.24 -17.56
C GLY A 135 1.58 15.07 -17.86
N TYR A 136 0.26 15.28 -17.85
CA TYR A 136 -0.76 14.23 -17.94
C TYR A 136 -0.87 13.53 -19.31
N ASN A 137 -0.04 13.87 -20.30
CA ASN A 137 -0.30 13.48 -21.69
C ASN A 137 -0.36 11.94 -21.89
N ASN A 138 0.48 11.14 -21.22
CA ASN A 138 0.60 9.73 -21.57
C ASN A 138 -0.51 8.83 -20.98
N SER A 139 -0.89 9.01 -19.72
CA SER A 139 -1.97 8.23 -19.09
C SER A 139 -3.36 8.70 -19.55
N LEU A 140 -3.51 10.01 -19.78
CA LEU A 140 -4.73 10.65 -20.26
C LEU A 140 -5.06 10.26 -21.71
N LEU A 141 -4.07 10.33 -22.61
CA LEU A 141 -4.24 9.88 -24.01
C LEU A 141 -4.54 8.39 -24.08
N LYS A 142 -3.94 7.57 -23.22
CA LYS A 142 -4.21 6.13 -23.12
C LYS A 142 -5.62 5.86 -22.60
N GLY A 143 -6.07 6.55 -21.56
CA GLY A 143 -7.45 6.43 -21.04
C GLY A 143 -8.53 6.90 -22.03
N ILE A 144 -8.24 7.93 -22.84
CA ILE A 144 -9.12 8.40 -23.92
C ILE A 144 -9.15 7.39 -25.07
N ALA A 145 -7.99 6.83 -25.45
CA ALA A 145 -7.89 5.75 -26.42
C ALA A 145 -8.65 4.48 -25.97
N ASP A 146 -8.54 4.12 -24.69
CA ASP A 146 -9.21 2.95 -24.11
C ASP A 146 -10.72 3.15 -24.01
N SER A 147 -11.17 4.37 -23.67
CA SER A 147 -12.59 4.73 -23.69
C SER A 147 -13.16 4.74 -25.11
N ALA A 148 -12.37 5.19 -26.07
CA ALA A 148 -12.68 5.21 -27.49
C ALA A 148 -12.79 3.80 -28.09
N VAL A 149 -11.89 2.88 -27.73
CA VAL A 149 -11.86 1.49 -28.21
C VAL A 149 -12.97 0.63 -27.60
N ASN A 150 -13.33 0.88 -26.34
CA ASN A 150 -14.41 0.13 -25.65
C ASN A 150 -15.82 0.53 -26.11
N MET A 151 -15.96 1.63 -26.85
CA MET A 151 -17.22 2.02 -27.48
C MET A 151 -17.19 1.55 -28.94
N LYS A 152 -17.90 0.46 -29.23
CA LYS A 152 -17.99 -0.25 -30.52
C LYS A 152 -18.34 0.62 -31.77
N SER A 153 -18.47 1.94 -31.65
CA SER A 153 -18.96 2.87 -32.68
C SER A 153 -17.93 3.86 -33.24
N ILE A 154 -16.68 3.89 -32.78
CA ILE A 154 -15.72 4.86 -33.33
C ILE A 154 -15.18 4.41 -34.70
N LYS A 155 -15.34 5.29 -35.70
CA LYS A 155 -14.77 5.15 -37.04
C LYS A 155 -13.26 4.91 -36.93
N ARG A 156 -12.76 3.93 -37.70
CA ARG A 156 -11.34 3.51 -37.81
C ARG A 156 -10.33 4.67 -37.90
N ASP A 157 -10.73 5.84 -38.40
CA ASP A 157 -9.86 6.99 -38.60
C ASP A 157 -9.42 7.68 -37.30
N VAL A 158 -10.26 7.75 -36.27
CA VAL A 158 -9.92 8.37 -34.97
C VAL A 158 -8.96 7.46 -34.20
N THR A 159 -9.25 6.15 -34.18
CA THR A 159 -8.32 5.15 -33.63
C THR A 159 -6.98 5.18 -34.35
N ARG A 160 -6.96 5.39 -35.68
CA ARG A 160 -5.73 5.51 -36.46
C ARG A 160 -4.92 6.77 -36.11
N LEU A 161 -5.56 7.92 -35.91
CA LEU A 161 -4.89 9.17 -35.53
C LEU A 161 -4.29 9.07 -34.12
N ILE A 162 -5.04 8.54 -33.16
CA ILE A 162 -4.58 8.33 -31.78
C ILE A 162 -3.44 7.30 -31.75
N ARG A 163 -3.58 6.20 -32.51
CA ARG A 163 -2.55 5.16 -32.61
C ARG A 163 -1.27 5.67 -33.27
N LYS A 164 -1.37 6.51 -34.32
CA LYS A 164 -0.21 7.15 -34.95
C LYS A 164 0.54 8.06 -33.97
N GLU A 165 -0.18 8.76 -33.09
CA GLU A 165 0.44 9.61 -32.08
C GLU A 165 1.07 8.81 -30.94
N ILE A 166 0.47 7.68 -30.55
CA ILE A 166 1.05 6.71 -29.61
C ILE A 166 2.31 6.04 -30.21
N GLU A 167 2.29 5.71 -31.50
CA GLU A 167 3.42 5.12 -32.25
C GLU A 167 4.57 6.12 -32.43
N ASN A 168 4.27 7.38 -32.74
CA ASN A 168 5.25 8.47 -32.79
C ASN A 168 5.97 8.67 -31.45
N ASN A 169 5.32 8.30 -30.34
CA ASN A 169 5.84 8.43 -28.97
C ASN A 169 6.39 7.11 -28.37
N LYS A 170 6.60 6.06 -29.19
CA LYS A 170 7.26 4.78 -28.81
C LYS A 170 6.66 4.03 -27.60
N ILE A 171 5.33 3.95 -27.48
CA ILE A 171 4.68 3.29 -26.34
C ILE A 171 4.39 1.79 -26.64
N PRO A 172 4.80 0.83 -25.78
CA PRO A 172 4.55 -0.60 -26.00
C PRO A 172 3.06 -0.97 -25.88
N GLN A 173 2.56 -1.73 -26.87
CA GLN A 173 1.22 -2.32 -26.88
C GLN A 173 1.28 -3.74 -26.32
N GLU A 174 0.76 -3.98 -25.11
CA GLU A 174 0.33 -5.33 -24.71
C GLU A 174 -0.55 -5.22 -23.45
N LEU A 175 -1.85 -5.50 -23.56
CA LEU A 175 -2.61 -6.41 -22.67
C LEU A 175 -4.14 -6.34 -22.87
N ASP A 176 -4.77 -7.51 -22.74
CA ASP A 176 -6.18 -7.83 -22.94
C ASP A 176 -7.07 -7.40 -21.75
N LEU A 177 -8.09 -6.58 -22.05
CA LEU A 177 -8.90 -5.82 -21.10
C LEU A 177 -10.28 -6.44 -20.76
N ASN A 178 -10.55 -7.68 -21.18
CA ASN A 178 -11.84 -8.33 -20.91
C ASN A 178 -12.07 -8.76 -19.44
N SER A 179 -11.15 -8.48 -18.49
CA SER A 179 -11.21 -9.06 -17.13
C SER A 179 -11.86 -8.21 -16.02
N THR A 180 -12.28 -6.97 -16.29
CA THR A 180 -12.69 -6.01 -15.24
C THR A 180 -14.10 -6.22 -14.69
N SER A 181 -15.03 -6.82 -15.45
CA SER A 181 -16.42 -7.06 -15.01
C SER A 181 -16.59 -8.29 -14.10
N ASN A 182 -15.54 -9.11 -13.95
CA ASN A 182 -15.57 -10.36 -13.18
C ASN A 182 -14.64 -10.35 -11.95
N TRP A 183 -14.15 -9.17 -11.53
CA TRP A 183 -13.01 -9.06 -10.62
C TRP A 183 -13.22 -9.73 -9.25
N LYS A 184 -14.41 -9.67 -8.64
CA LYS A 184 -14.69 -10.35 -7.35
C LYS A 184 -14.63 -11.88 -7.47
N ALA A 185 -15.17 -12.43 -8.55
CA ALA A 185 -15.14 -13.87 -8.83
C ALA A 185 -13.74 -14.33 -9.27
N ASN A 186 -13.03 -13.51 -10.04
CA ASN A 186 -11.65 -13.74 -10.42
C ASN A 186 -10.70 -13.66 -9.22
N TRP A 187 -10.94 -12.77 -8.27
CA TRP A 187 -10.10 -12.64 -7.08
C TRP A 187 -10.24 -13.84 -6.14
N ARG A 188 -11.47 -14.33 -5.90
CA ARG A 188 -11.67 -15.59 -5.15
C ARG A 188 -10.95 -16.78 -5.79
N LYS A 189 -10.74 -16.76 -7.12
CA LYS A 189 -9.94 -17.76 -7.85
C LYS A 189 -8.42 -17.49 -7.82
N LYS A 190 -7.99 -16.22 -7.78
CA LYS A 190 -6.57 -15.80 -7.82
C LYS A 190 -5.93 -15.65 -6.44
N ALA A 191 -6.70 -15.37 -5.39
CA ALA A 191 -6.20 -15.18 -4.04
C ALA A 191 -5.41 -16.41 -3.53
N PRO A 192 -5.85 -17.67 -3.74
CA PRO A 192 -5.03 -18.84 -3.41
C PRO A 192 -3.67 -18.85 -4.12
N LEU A 193 -3.62 -18.47 -5.40
CA LEU A 193 -2.37 -18.43 -6.19
C LEU A 193 -1.41 -17.31 -5.78
N ILE A 194 -1.93 -16.23 -5.21
CA ILE A 194 -1.12 -15.13 -4.66
C ILE A 194 -0.62 -15.54 -3.28
N VAL A 195 -1.47 -16.16 -2.46
CA VAL A 195 -1.10 -16.71 -1.15
C VAL A 195 -0.05 -17.81 -1.26
N ASP A 196 -0.12 -18.68 -2.27
CA ASP A 196 0.90 -19.71 -2.52
C ASP A 196 2.28 -19.10 -2.88
N LYS A 197 2.32 -17.82 -3.27
CA LYS A 197 3.56 -17.06 -3.49
C LYS A 197 4.00 -16.25 -2.29
N LEU A 198 3.16 -16.12 -1.27
CA LEU A 198 3.53 -15.49 -0.01
C LEU A 198 4.21 -16.56 0.85
N GLU A 199 5.48 -16.36 1.18
CA GLU A 199 6.19 -17.22 2.14
C GLU A 199 5.55 -17.18 3.53
N VAL A 200 4.71 -16.16 3.78
CA VAL A 200 3.92 -16.00 5.00
C VAL A 200 2.52 -16.60 4.82
N PRO A 201 2.09 -17.53 5.70
CA PRO A 201 0.77 -18.15 5.62
C PRO A 201 -0.30 -17.15 6.07
N VAL A 202 -0.72 -16.26 5.17
CA VAL A 202 -1.94 -15.46 5.34
C VAL A 202 -3.08 -16.25 4.72
N PRO A 203 -4.04 -16.79 5.51
CA PRO A 203 -5.22 -17.44 4.97
C PRO A 203 -5.89 -16.60 3.85
N PRO A 204 -6.12 -17.15 2.65
CA PRO A 204 -6.74 -16.42 1.54
C PRO A 204 -8.07 -15.77 1.92
N GLU A 205 -8.80 -16.37 2.86
CA GLU A 205 -10.06 -15.86 3.38
C GLU A 205 -9.90 -14.52 4.11
N LEU A 206 -8.76 -14.29 4.79
CA LEU A 206 -8.44 -13.01 5.44
C LEU A 206 -8.23 -11.91 4.40
N ILE A 207 -7.52 -12.21 3.31
CA ILE A 207 -7.27 -11.25 2.23
C ILE A 207 -8.56 -10.88 1.52
N VAL A 208 -9.38 -11.86 1.15
CA VAL A 208 -10.67 -11.62 0.49
C VAL A 208 -11.62 -10.85 1.41
N GLY A 209 -11.71 -11.25 2.68
CA GLY A 209 -12.57 -10.58 3.67
C GLY A 209 -12.13 -9.14 3.95
N ALA A 210 -10.82 -8.88 4.00
CA ALA A 210 -10.29 -7.53 4.15
C ALA A 210 -10.66 -6.66 2.94
N MET A 211 -10.39 -7.14 1.72
CA MET A 211 -10.73 -6.40 0.49
C MET A 211 -12.23 -6.16 0.31
N GLU A 212 -13.10 -7.07 0.74
CA GLU A 212 -14.55 -6.87 0.70
C GLU A 212 -15.02 -5.75 1.65
N CYS A 213 -14.26 -5.47 2.70
CA CYS A 213 -14.55 -4.43 3.69
C CYS A 213 -13.90 -3.08 3.38
N THR A 214 -12.95 -3.03 2.45
CA THR A 214 -12.20 -1.82 2.11
C THR A 214 -12.88 -1.03 0.99
N PRO A 215 -13.33 0.21 1.22
CA PRO A 215 -13.82 1.07 0.15
C PRO A 215 -12.67 1.66 -0.69
N PHE A 216 -12.35 1.01 -1.81
CA PHE A 216 -11.34 1.47 -2.78
C PHE A 216 -11.86 1.48 -4.22
N ASN A 217 -11.23 2.27 -5.07
CA ASN A 217 -11.42 2.27 -6.51
C ASN A 217 -10.48 1.25 -7.16
N ALA A 218 -11.02 0.14 -7.65
CA ALA A 218 -10.20 -0.95 -8.20
C ALA A 218 -9.39 -0.60 -9.46
N LEU A 219 -9.66 0.54 -10.11
CA LEU A 219 -8.92 0.98 -11.29
C LEU A 219 -7.69 1.83 -10.97
N THR A 220 -7.72 2.55 -9.85
CA THR A 220 -6.74 3.60 -9.52
C THR A 220 -6.06 3.36 -8.18
N ASP A 221 -6.81 2.89 -7.18
CA ASP A 221 -6.31 2.73 -5.82
C ASP A 221 -5.49 1.46 -5.70
N ARG A 222 -4.34 1.57 -5.02
CA ARG A 222 -3.50 0.43 -4.67
C ARG A 222 -3.78 0.04 -3.22
N VAL A 223 -4.11 -1.23 -3.01
CA VAL A 223 -4.45 -1.81 -1.71
C VAL A 223 -3.31 -2.71 -1.28
N LEU A 224 -2.80 -2.46 -0.08
CA LEU A 224 -1.60 -3.06 0.47
C LEU A 224 -1.93 -3.69 1.82
N LEU A 225 -1.60 -4.96 2.01
CA LEU A 225 -1.57 -5.59 3.33
C LEU A 225 -0.27 -5.19 4.02
N THR A 226 -0.35 -4.63 5.22
CA THR A 226 0.82 -4.15 5.96
C THR A 226 0.89 -4.74 7.36
N GLY A 227 1.92 -4.35 8.12
CA GLY A 227 2.07 -4.69 9.52
C GLY A 227 2.34 -6.18 9.77
N SER A 228 1.90 -6.65 10.93
CA SER A 228 2.32 -7.97 11.46
C SER A 228 1.96 -9.16 10.56
N PHE A 229 0.89 -9.07 9.78
CA PHE A 229 0.51 -10.11 8.83
C PHE A 229 1.42 -10.14 7.61
N ALA A 230 1.80 -8.98 7.07
CA ALA A 230 2.72 -8.89 5.95
C ALA A 230 4.11 -9.42 6.30
N GLU A 231 4.53 -9.20 7.55
CA GLU A 231 5.85 -9.59 8.07
C GLU A 231 5.90 -11.01 8.68
N GLY A 232 4.77 -11.74 8.70
CA GLY A 232 4.70 -13.08 9.31
C GLY A 232 4.87 -13.13 10.84
N CYS A 233 4.71 -12.00 11.51
CA CYS A 233 4.74 -11.88 12.97
C CYS A 233 3.35 -11.97 13.63
N ALA A 234 2.28 -11.98 12.84
CA ALA A 234 0.91 -11.97 13.36
C ALA A 234 0.59 -13.22 14.22
N ASN A 235 -0.24 -13.00 15.24
CA ASN A 235 -0.80 -14.03 16.11
C ASN A 235 -2.34 -14.03 16.05
N ASN A 236 -3.01 -14.87 16.86
CA ASN A 236 -4.47 -14.98 16.87
C ASN A 236 -5.23 -13.71 17.27
N GLY A 237 -4.58 -12.78 17.98
CA GLY A 237 -5.15 -11.50 18.40
C GLY A 237 -4.73 -10.29 17.56
N SER A 238 -3.90 -10.48 16.53
CA SER A 238 -3.42 -9.37 15.69
C SER A 238 -4.54 -8.81 14.81
N ASN A 239 -4.57 -7.47 14.67
CA ASN A 239 -5.42 -6.79 13.71
C ASN A 239 -4.89 -6.99 12.28
N ILE A 240 -5.74 -6.76 11.29
CA ILE A 240 -5.35 -6.72 9.88
C ILE A 240 -5.14 -5.25 9.50
N ASP A 241 -3.89 -4.87 9.25
CA ASP A 241 -3.53 -3.53 8.79
C ASP A 241 -3.59 -3.46 7.25
N ILE A 242 -4.33 -2.51 6.71
CA ILE A 242 -4.47 -2.28 5.26
C ILE A 242 -4.14 -0.83 4.95
N TYR A 243 -3.23 -0.61 3.99
CA TYR A 243 -3.00 0.71 3.41
C TYR A 243 -3.69 0.82 2.06
N VAL A 244 -4.29 1.96 1.79
CA VAL A 244 -4.89 2.29 0.50
C VAL A 244 -4.24 3.56 -0.02
N LEU A 245 -3.46 3.43 -1.09
CA LEU A 245 -2.88 4.57 -1.79
C LEU A 245 -3.90 5.07 -2.81
N THR A 246 -4.30 6.34 -2.70
CA THR A 246 -5.41 6.92 -3.48
C THR A 246 -5.16 8.40 -3.78
N ASP A 247 -5.72 8.91 -4.87
CA ASP A 247 -5.78 10.35 -5.21
C ASP A 247 -6.93 11.07 -4.52
N SER A 248 -7.86 10.31 -3.95
CA SER A 248 -9.06 10.85 -3.32
C SER A 248 -8.90 10.91 -1.81
N HIS A 249 -9.23 12.07 -1.23
CA HIS A 249 -9.28 12.17 0.23
C HIS A 249 -10.33 11.22 0.80
N LYS A 250 -9.91 10.36 1.73
CA LYS A 250 -10.74 9.39 2.42
C LYS A 250 -10.36 9.37 3.90
N THR A 251 -11.33 9.02 4.75
CA THR A 251 -11.13 8.88 6.18
C THR A 251 -10.74 7.46 6.53
N ASP A 252 -9.80 7.29 7.45
CA ASP A 252 -9.41 5.99 8.00
C ASP A 252 -10.62 5.22 8.53
N VAL A 253 -10.59 3.90 8.37
CA VAL A 253 -11.67 3.01 8.78
C VAL A 253 -11.15 1.97 9.75
N HIS A 254 -11.74 1.95 10.94
CA HIS A 254 -11.55 0.88 11.92
C HIS A 254 -12.82 0.03 11.99
N LYS A 255 -12.73 -1.27 11.71
CA LYS A 255 -13.91 -2.15 11.72
C LYS A 255 -13.58 -3.55 12.20
N TYR A 256 -14.43 -4.09 13.07
CA TYR A 256 -14.39 -5.51 13.40
C TYR A 256 -15.10 -6.35 12.32
N SER A 257 -14.39 -7.31 11.74
CA SER A 257 -14.97 -8.30 10.84
C SER A 257 -15.46 -9.50 11.64
N GLN A 258 -16.78 -9.69 11.71
CA GLN A 258 -17.37 -10.86 12.36
C GLN A 258 -16.95 -12.18 11.69
N TYR A 259 -16.75 -12.14 10.37
CA TYR A 259 -16.31 -13.30 9.58
C TYR A 259 -14.87 -13.69 9.93
N LEU A 260 -13.96 -12.71 10.01
CA LEU A 260 -12.55 -12.96 10.33
C LEU A 260 -12.26 -13.02 11.83
N ARG A 261 -13.25 -12.63 12.66
CA ARG A 261 -13.15 -12.49 14.12
C ARG A 261 -11.96 -11.62 14.56
N ARG A 262 -11.71 -10.54 13.82
CA ARG A 262 -10.57 -9.64 14.00
C ARG A 262 -10.94 -8.22 13.61
N SER A 263 -10.21 -7.25 14.17
CA SER A 263 -10.27 -5.87 13.73
C SER A 263 -9.45 -5.68 12.44
N ILE A 264 -9.96 -4.81 11.59
CA ILE A 264 -9.34 -4.36 10.35
C ILE A 264 -9.12 -2.86 10.47
N ASP A 265 -7.86 -2.46 10.32
CA ASP A 265 -7.36 -1.09 10.42
C ASP A 265 -6.99 -0.63 9.01
N ILE A 266 -7.83 0.21 8.40
CA ILE A 266 -7.63 0.72 7.04
C ILE A 266 -7.17 2.17 7.12
N GLN A 267 -5.98 2.45 6.60
CA GLN A 267 -5.43 3.79 6.48
C GLN A 267 -5.38 4.22 5.02
N TYR A 268 -5.84 5.45 4.74
CA TYR A 268 -5.79 6.03 3.39
C TYR A 268 -4.66 7.04 3.30
N PHE A 269 -3.82 6.85 2.28
CA PHE A 269 -2.74 7.77 2.00
C PHE A 269 -2.97 8.43 0.64
N GLY A 270 -2.96 9.76 0.65
CA GLY A 270 -2.86 10.55 -0.57
C GLY A 270 -1.56 10.26 -1.28
N VAL A 271 -1.58 10.14 -2.61
CA VAL A 271 -0.36 9.92 -3.40
C VAL A 271 0.68 11.01 -3.15
N ASP A 272 0.26 12.27 -3.23
CA ASP A 272 1.12 13.42 -2.96
C ASP A 272 1.76 13.35 -1.56
N TYR A 273 1.05 12.80 -0.57
CA TYR A 273 1.61 12.63 0.77
C TYR A 273 2.77 11.63 0.78
N ILE A 274 2.63 10.51 0.06
CA ILE A 274 3.68 9.49 0.01
C ILE A 274 4.89 9.94 -0.83
N GLU A 275 4.65 10.66 -1.93
CA GLU A 275 5.74 11.25 -2.73
C GLU A 275 6.51 12.31 -1.94
N ASN A 276 5.80 13.13 -1.16
CA ASN A 276 6.44 14.08 -0.24
C ASN A 276 7.19 13.34 0.87
N LEU A 277 6.64 12.23 1.37
CA LEU A 277 7.29 11.39 2.39
C LEU A 277 8.63 10.88 1.86
N SER A 278 8.66 10.25 0.69
CA SER A 278 9.89 9.69 0.10
C SER A 278 10.94 10.77 -0.18
N THR A 279 10.51 11.95 -0.63
CA THR A 279 11.39 13.10 -0.85
C THR A 279 11.94 13.65 0.47
N SER A 280 11.10 13.73 1.52
CA SER A 280 11.50 14.28 2.81
C SER A 280 12.47 13.40 3.60
N VAL A 281 12.49 12.11 3.29
CA VAL A 281 13.35 11.13 3.97
C VAL A 281 14.72 11.04 3.32
N ASP A 282 14.92 11.70 2.17
CA ASP A 282 16.12 11.60 1.34
C ASP A 282 16.65 10.16 1.32
N ILE A 283 15.78 9.20 0.99
CA ILE A 283 16.06 7.76 1.14
C ILE A 283 17.33 7.34 0.39
N ASN A 284 17.74 8.14 -0.61
CA ASN A 284 18.95 7.94 -1.40
C ASN A 284 20.24 8.51 -0.76
N GLU A 285 20.14 9.41 0.22
CA GLU A 285 21.27 10.00 0.95
C GLU A 285 21.12 9.66 2.44
N GLU A 286 21.82 8.60 2.87
CA GLU A 286 22.08 8.19 4.28
C GLU A 286 21.04 8.67 5.31
N ILE A 287 20.15 7.78 5.78
CA ILE A 287 19.18 8.08 6.86
C ILE A 287 19.90 8.91 7.96
N PRO A 288 19.52 10.19 8.17
CA PRO A 288 20.36 11.10 8.93
C PRO A 288 20.60 10.62 10.37
N GLU A 289 21.84 10.75 10.85
CA GLU A 289 22.27 10.23 12.16
C GLU A 289 21.49 10.76 13.37
N ASP A 290 20.79 11.89 13.21
CA ASP A 290 20.00 12.59 14.22
C ASP A 290 18.52 12.20 14.24
N TRP A 291 18.10 11.28 13.37
CA TRP A 291 16.70 10.86 13.28
C TRP A 291 16.15 10.14 14.51
N THR A 292 17.03 9.57 15.33
CA THR A 292 16.65 8.68 16.43
C THR A 292 16.08 9.38 17.68
N GLY A 293 15.80 10.69 17.62
CA GLY A 293 15.33 11.48 18.77
C GLY A 293 13.98 12.18 18.61
N HIS A 294 13.42 12.25 17.39
CA HIS A 294 12.19 12.99 17.13
C HIS A 294 11.00 12.04 16.96
N GLU A 295 9.99 12.15 17.82
CA GLU A 295 8.77 11.32 17.77
C GLU A 295 8.09 11.31 16.38
N GLY A 296 8.19 12.41 15.64
CA GLY A 296 7.69 12.52 14.27
C GLY A 296 8.39 11.58 13.28
N ASN A 297 9.69 11.37 13.43
CA ASN A 297 10.47 10.52 12.53
C ASN A 297 10.13 9.03 12.73
N THR A 298 9.84 8.63 13.96
CA THR A 298 9.41 7.25 14.27
C THR A 298 8.11 6.87 13.56
N TYR A 299 7.17 7.82 13.43
CA TYR A 299 5.92 7.59 12.70
C TYR A 299 6.15 7.46 11.20
N VAL A 300 6.96 8.35 10.61
CA VAL A 300 7.34 8.31 9.19
C VAL A 300 8.07 7.00 8.86
N LEU A 301 9.07 6.62 9.66
CA LEU A 301 9.79 5.36 9.50
C LEU A 301 8.86 4.15 9.59
N ASN A 302 7.89 4.15 10.49
CA ASN A 302 6.90 3.07 10.57
C ASN A 302 6.04 3.00 9.30
N ILE A 303 5.65 4.14 8.71
CA ILE A 303 4.94 4.15 7.42
C ILE A 303 5.83 3.58 6.31
N LEU A 304 7.07 4.08 6.15
CA LEU A 304 7.99 3.63 5.11
C LEU A 304 8.31 2.14 5.25
N HIS A 305 8.58 1.69 6.48
CA HIS A 305 8.78 0.28 6.82
C HIS A 305 7.60 -0.58 6.37
N ARG A 306 6.39 -0.18 6.77
CA ARG A 306 5.15 -0.88 6.41
C ARG A 306 4.91 -0.89 4.91
N LEU A 307 5.29 0.19 4.24
CA LEU A 307 5.23 0.29 2.79
C LEU A 307 6.24 -0.67 2.16
N ALA A 308 7.52 -0.60 2.45
CA ALA A 308 8.53 -1.47 1.84
C ALA A 308 8.23 -2.97 2.03
N ASN A 309 7.65 -3.35 3.17
CA ASN A 309 7.27 -4.73 3.47
C ASN A 309 5.81 -5.08 3.10
N ALA A 310 5.10 -4.19 2.41
CA ALA A 310 3.69 -4.42 2.11
C ALA A 310 3.49 -5.48 1.04
N ILE A 311 2.43 -6.27 1.21
CA ILE A 311 1.99 -7.23 0.21
C ILE A 311 0.87 -6.59 -0.63
N PRO A 312 1.05 -6.39 -1.94
CA PRO A 312 0.00 -5.84 -2.78
C PRO A 312 -1.18 -6.81 -2.89
N LEU A 313 -2.36 -6.35 -2.48
CA LEU A 313 -3.62 -7.08 -2.58
C LEU A 313 -4.34 -6.80 -3.90
N ASN A 314 -3.90 -5.82 -4.69
CA ASN A 314 -4.35 -5.63 -6.06
C ASN A 314 -3.21 -5.07 -6.92
N ASN A 315 -3.42 -5.04 -8.24
CA ASN A 315 -2.52 -4.37 -9.18
C ASN A 315 -3.38 -3.52 -10.13
N PRO A 316 -3.70 -2.26 -9.76
CA PRO A 316 -4.57 -1.42 -10.57
C PRO A 316 -3.92 -1.15 -11.93
N PRO A 317 -4.67 -1.21 -13.04
CA PRO A 317 -4.12 -0.96 -14.39
C PRO A 317 -3.68 0.50 -14.58
N PHE A 318 -4.20 1.43 -13.78
CA PHE A 318 -3.84 2.84 -13.79
C PHE A 318 -3.39 3.26 -12.40
N SER A 319 -2.39 2.55 -11.88
CA SER A 319 -1.79 2.91 -10.59
C SER A 319 -1.34 4.35 -10.63
N ILE A 320 -1.79 5.14 -9.66
CA ILE A 320 -1.36 6.54 -9.53
C ILE A 320 0.09 6.60 -9.00
N VAL A 321 0.55 5.49 -8.39
CA VAL A 321 1.89 5.34 -7.82
C VAL A 321 2.57 4.08 -8.35
N ASP A 322 3.79 4.21 -8.84
CA ASP A 322 4.66 3.08 -9.15
C ASP A 322 5.19 2.45 -7.85
N TRP A 323 5.34 1.12 -7.84
CA TRP A 323 5.64 0.35 -6.63
C TRP A 323 6.67 -0.75 -6.91
N PRO A 324 7.62 -1.02 -5.98
CA PRO A 324 7.77 -0.44 -4.64
C PRO A 324 8.16 1.04 -4.64
N LEU A 325 7.72 1.75 -3.60
CA LEU A 325 8.04 3.18 -3.39
C LEU A 325 9.37 3.38 -2.67
N VAL A 326 9.76 2.38 -1.88
CA VAL A 326 10.99 2.33 -1.10
C VAL A 326 11.52 0.92 -1.25
N GLU A 327 12.78 0.78 -1.66
CA GLU A 327 13.42 -0.52 -1.70
C GLU A 327 13.64 -1.00 -0.26
N PRO A 328 13.24 -2.23 0.09
CA PRO A 328 13.41 -2.77 1.44
C PRO A 328 14.86 -2.69 1.94
N GLU A 329 15.83 -2.85 1.05
CA GLU A 329 17.27 -2.84 1.36
C GLU A 329 17.72 -1.55 2.05
N ASP A 330 17.25 -0.39 1.59
CA ASP A 330 17.66 0.91 2.13
C ASP A 330 17.17 1.10 3.58
N LEU A 331 15.91 0.70 3.84
CA LEU A 331 15.33 0.73 5.19
C LEU A 331 15.96 -0.31 6.11
N ASN A 332 16.26 -1.50 5.57
CA ASN A 332 16.92 -2.57 6.30
C ASN A 332 18.30 -2.11 6.79
N GLN A 333 19.11 -1.51 5.92
CA GLN A 333 20.44 -1.04 6.28
C GLN A 333 20.39 0.11 7.28
N GLY A 334 19.57 1.13 7.03
CA GLY A 334 19.46 2.28 7.93
C GLY A 334 18.89 1.92 9.31
N GLY A 335 17.90 1.01 9.35
CA GLY A 335 17.38 0.44 10.59
C GLY A 335 18.43 -0.36 11.36
N ALA A 336 19.22 -1.20 10.66
CA ALA A 336 20.29 -1.97 11.27
C ALA A 336 21.38 -1.08 11.89
N ILE A 337 21.82 -0.03 11.19
CA ILE A 337 22.82 0.94 11.68
C ILE A 337 22.29 1.68 12.91
N THR A 338 21.04 2.15 12.85
CA THR A 338 20.37 2.83 13.95
C THR A 338 20.34 1.97 15.21
N HIS A 339 19.88 0.72 15.08
CA HIS A 339 19.80 -0.19 16.21
C HIS A 339 21.17 -0.62 16.72
N LEU A 340 22.17 -0.81 15.84
CA LEU A 340 23.56 -1.06 16.22
C LEU A 340 24.14 0.07 17.09
N LYS A 341 23.90 1.34 16.73
CA LYS A 341 24.34 2.50 17.52
C LYS A 341 23.76 2.46 18.94
N ASN A 342 22.47 2.16 19.06
CA ASN A 342 21.80 2.03 20.36
C ASN A 342 22.35 0.85 21.17
N THR A 343 22.55 -0.30 20.54
CA THR A 343 23.19 -1.47 21.18
C THR A 343 24.58 -1.11 21.71
N ARG A 344 25.38 -0.36 20.94
CA ARG A 344 26.74 0.04 21.34
C ARG A 344 26.74 0.99 22.54
N ASN A 345 25.87 2.00 22.53
CA ASN A 345 25.75 2.95 23.66
C ASN A 345 25.35 2.21 24.95
N LEU A 346 24.36 1.34 24.87
CA LEU A 346 23.89 0.56 26.03
C LEU A 346 24.92 -0.46 26.52
N TRP A 347 25.73 -1.01 25.62
CA TRP A 347 26.86 -1.85 26.01
C TRP A 347 27.91 -1.07 26.79
N GLN A 348 28.25 0.15 26.36
CA GLN A 348 29.18 1.04 27.09
C GLN A 348 28.65 1.37 28.49
N ASP A 349 27.36 1.70 28.59
CA ASP A 349 26.70 1.97 29.87
C ASP A 349 26.70 0.73 30.79
N ALA A 350 26.38 -0.43 30.23
CA ALA A 350 26.35 -1.69 30.98
C ALA A 350 27.74 -2.09 31.51
N ALA A 351 28.77 -2.00 30.65
CA ALA A 351 30.15 -2.27 31.04
C ALA A 351 30.66 -1.27 32.10
N GLY A 352 30.31 0.01 31.95
CA GLY A 352 30.66 1.05 32.92
C GLY A 352 29.99 0.86 34.28
N ALA A 353 28.72 0.42 34.31
CA ALA A 353 28.00 0.09 35.54
C ALA A 353 28.59 -1.15 36.23
N LEU A 354 28.89 -2.20 35.46
CA LEU A 354 29.49 -3.43 35.97
C LEU A 354 30.88 -3.15 36.59
N ALA A 355 31.70 -2.34 35.93
CA ALA A 355 33.02 -1.93 36.44
C ALA A 355 32.95 -1.15 37.76
N LYS A 356 31.81 -0.54 38.08
CA LYS A 356 31.55 0.17 39.34
C LYS A 356 30.91 -0.73 40.41
N GLY A 357 30.58 -1.98 40.08
CA GLY A 357 29.84 -2.91 40.95
C GLY A 357 28.34 -2.61 41.04
N ASP A 358 27.77 -1.89 40.07
CA ASP A 358 26.31 -1.66 39.98
C ASP A 358 25.67 -2.71 39.06
N ASP A 359 25.55 -3.93 39.58
CA ASP A 359 25.08 -5.10 38.82
C ASP A 359 23.65 -4.92 38.27
N SER A 360 22.79 -4.21 39.00
CA SER A 360 21.40 -3.98 38.58
C SER A 360 21.32 -3.04 37.39
N GLN A 361 22.05 -1.91 37.43
CA GLN A 361 22.12 -1.00 36.29
C GLN A 361 22.80 -1.66 35.09
N ALA A 362 23.86 -2.44 35.32
CA ALA A 362 24.57 -3.18 34.28
C ALA A 362 23.64 -4.17 33.56
N ALA A 363 22.94 -5.01 34.31
CA ALA A 363 22.01 -5.97 33.76
C ALA A 363 20.83 -5.30 33.04
N PHE A 364 20.27 -4.22 33.59
CA PHE A 364 19.18 -3.47 32.96
C PHE A 364 19.60 -2.85 31.62
N ALA A 365 20.74 -2.15 31.58
CA ALA A 365 21.27 -1.58 30.35
C ALA A 365 21.59 -2.67 29.32
N ALA A 366 22.17 -3.79 29.76
CA ALA A 366 22.51 -4.90 28.88
C ALA A 366 21.28 -5.57 28.27
N GLU A 367 20.20 -5.74 29.05
CA GLU A 367 18.92 -6.27 28.57
C GLU A 367 18.30 -5.38 27.49
N ILE A 368 18.26 -4.07 27.69
CA ILE A 368 17.78 -3.13 26.67
C ILE A 368 18.66 -3.20 25.42
N GLY A 369 19.98 -3.29 25.60
CA GLY A 369 20.95 -3.40 24.51
C GLY A 369 20.71 -4.65 23.66
N LEU A 370 20.41 -5.79 24.29
CA LEU A 370 20.09 -7.04 23.59
C LEU A 370 18.83 -6.94 22.74
N TRP A 371 17.81 -6.22 23.22
CA TRP A 371 16.61 -5.96 22.41
C TRP A 371 16.90 -5.13 21.16
N PHE A 372 17.75 -4.11 21.27
CA PHE A 372 18.21 -3.37 20.10
C PHE A 372 19.09 -4.23 19.18
N ALA A 373 19.88 -5.15 19.73
CA ALA A 373 20.67 -6.06 18.91
C ALA A 373 19.78 -6.98 18.06
N ILE A 374 18.69 -7.50 18.65
CA ILE A 374 17.67 -8.27 17.93
C ILE A 374 17.02 -7.44 16.83
N ASP A 375 16.68 -6.18 17.11
CA ASP A 375 16.11 -5.31 16.09
C ASP A 375 17.11 -5.03 14.95
N ALA A 376 18.39 -4.78 15.26
CA ALA A 376 19.43 -4.56 14.26
C ALA A 376 19.60 -5.78 13.34
N LEU A 377 19.70 -6.97 13.92
CA LEU A 377 19.81 -8.23 13.17
C LEU A 377 18.53 -8.53 12.40
N GLY A 378 17.37 -8.27 13.00
CA GLY A 378 16.09 -8.34 12.32
C GLY A 378 16.08 -7.49 11.06
N CYS A 379 16.51 -6.23 11.14
CA CYS A 379 16.60 -5.35 9.97
C CYS A 379 17.49 -5.93 8.87
N LEU A 380 18.65 -6.53 9.20
CA LEU A 380 19.54 -7.17 8.22
C LEU A 380 18.92 -8.38 7.51
N GLU A 381 17.89 -8.98 8.09
CA GLU A 381 17.14 -10.11 7.54
C GLU A 381 15.74 -9.69 7.04
N GLY A 382 15.49 -8.40 6.86
CA GLY A 382 14.20 -7.88 6.37
C GLY A 382 13.08 -7.78 7.41
N LEU A 383 13.37 -8.04 8.69
CA LEU A 383 12.42 -7.93 9.81
C LEU A 383 12.46 -6.52 10.43
N THR A 384 12.10 -5.52 9.63
CA THR A 384 12.31 -4.09 9.93
C THR A 384 11.28 -3.44 10.87
N ASN A 385 10.31 -4.19 11.42
CA ASN A 385 9.23 -3.60 12.24
C ASN A 385 9.75 -2.91 13.49
N PRO A 386 9.59 -1.59 13.65
CA PRO A 386 10.22 -0.88 14.76
C PRO A 386 9.54 -1.13 16.12
N LEU A 387 8.40 -1.84 16.17
CA LEU A 387 7.60 -1.95 17.38
C LEU A 387 8.16 -3.00 18.36
N PRO A 388 8.43 -2.63 19.63
CA PRO A 388 9.00 -3.54 20.62
C PRO A 388 8.20 -4.83 20.88
N LYS A 389 6.87 -4.78 20.72
CA LYS A 389 5.98 -5.91 20.99
C LYS A 389 6.26 -7.15 20.13
N TRP A 390 6.97 -7.00 19.01
CA TRP A 390 7.28 -8.10 18.09
C TRP A 390 8.68 -8.68 18.27
N ARG A 391 9.52 -8.11 19.15
CA ARG A 391 10.92 -8.51 19.32
C ARG A 391 11.10 -9.99 19.63
N LEU A 392 10.24 -10.57 20.47
CA LEU A 392 10.31 -12.00 20.78
C LEU A 392 10.01 -12.86 19.56
N ARG A 393 9.05 -12.44 18.73
CA ARG A 393 8.70 -13.15 17.50
C ARG A 393 9.80 -13.04 16.45
N LYS A 394 10.43 -11.87 16.33
CA LYS A 394 11.63 -11.69 15.50
C LYS A 394 12.76 -12.61 15.98
N ALA A 395 13.02 -12.65 17.29
CA ALA A 395 14.05 -13.53 17.85
C ALA A 395 13.77 -15.02 17.52
N GLU A 396 12.51 -15.46 17.56
CA GLU A 396 12.10 -16.79 17.09
C GLU A 396 12.36 -17.02 15.59
N GLN A 397 12.12 -16.02 14.75
CA GLN A 397 12.40 -16.11 13.31
C GLN A 397 13.91 -16.16 13.03
N LEU A 398 14.72 -15.48 13.86
CA LEU A 398 16.18 -15.45 13.76
C LEU A 398 16.87 -16.67 14.42
N GLN A 399 16.15 -17.48 15.19
CA GLN A 399 16.67 -18.61 15.98
C GLN A 399 17.43 -19.65 15.14
N GLY A 400 17.09 -19.81 13.86
CA GLY A 400 17.81 -20.69 12.93
C GLY A 400 19.06 -20.08 12.28
N LEU A 401 19.21 -18.76 12.33
CA LEU A 401 20.30 -18.02 11.69
C LEU A 401 21.46 -17.78 12.64
N TYR A 402 21.20 -17.69 13.96
CA TYR A 402 22.22 -17.41 14.96
C TYR A 402 21.98 -18.15 16.30
N PRO A 403 22.71 -19.23 16.58
CA PRO A 403 22.55 -20.01 17.82
C PRO A 403 22.77 -19.23 19.12
N GLY A 404 23.54 -18.13 19.08
CA GLY A 404 23.74 -17.27 20.25
C GLY A 404 22.45 -16.55 20.70
N PHE A 405 21.44 -16.45 19.83
CA PHE A 405 20.16 -15.87 20.20
C PHE A 405 19.34 -16.74 21.13
N ASP A 406 19.46 -18.05 21.06
CA ASP A 406 18.71 -18.92 21.98
C ASP A 406 19.12 -18.65 23.41
N GLN A 407 20.42 -18.43 23.63
CA GLN A 407 20.93 -18.09 24.95
C GLN A 407 20.52 -16.67 25.37
N ALA A 408 20.55 -15.68 24.46
CA ALA A 408 20.11 -14.32 24.78
C ALA A 408 18.60 -14.25 25.05
N LYS A 409 17.79 -14.92 24.23
CA LYS A 409 16.34 -15.07 24.36
C LYS A 409 15.98 -15.81 25.64
N GLU A 410 16.62 -16.95 25.91
CA GLU A 410 16.43 -17.69 27.15
C GLU A 410 16.78 -16.81 28.34
N CYS A 411 17.91 -16.08 28.31
CA CYS A 411 18.32 -15.18 29.37
C CYS A 411 17.27 -14.09 29.64
N MET A 412 16.75 -13.43 28.60
CA MET A 412 15.70 -12.42 28.73
C MET A 412 14.37 -13.01 29.26
N LEU A 413 14.01 -14.22 28.84
CA LEU A 413 12.79 -14.90 29.29
C LEU A 413 12.91 -15.49 30.70
N SER A 414 14.11 -15.93 31.09
CA SER A 414 14.43 -16.55 32.39
C SER A 414 14.65 -15.54 33.51
N ASN A 415 15.06 -14.30 33.16
CA ASN A 415 15.31 -13.20 34.11
C ASN A 415 14.07 -12.61 34.79
N ARG A 416 12.99 -13.39 34.94
CA ARG A 416 11.90 -13.08 35.87
C ARG A 416 12.37 -13.03 37.34
N LYS A 417 13.58 -13.49 37.64
CA LYS A 417 14.32 -13.11 38.85
C LYS A 417 15.36 -12.05 38.44
N PRO A 418 15.20 -10.78 38.85
CA PRO A 418 16.03 -9.70 38.32
C PRO A 418 17.51 -9.88 38.73
N PHE A 419 18.41 -9.67 37.77
CA PHE A 419 19.79 -9.22 37.98
C PHE A 419 20.82 -10.17 38.64
N GLN A 420 20.57 -11.49 38.68
CA GLN A 420 21.50 -12.41 39.36
C GLN A 420 22.80 -12.70 38.58
N ASP A 421 22.90 -12.33 37.31
CA ASP A 421 24.07 -12.60 36.47
C ASP A 421 24.31 -11.47 35.44
N ALA A 422 24.65 -10.27 35.94
CA ALA A 422 24.89 -9.10 35.10
C ALA A 422 26.07 -9.32 34.12
N GLU A 423 27.12 -10.00 34.56
CA GLU A 423 28.29 -10.33 33.75
C GLU A 423 27.90 -11.17 32.52
N HIS A 424 27.10 -12.22 32.71
CA HIS A 424 26.63 -13.05 31.60
C HIS A 424 25.85 -12.26 30.55
N ILE A 425 24.93 -11.37 30.97
CA ILE A 425 24.11 -10.57 30.05
C ILE A 425 24.99 -9.58 29.27
N VAL A 426 25.96 -8.95 29.93
CA VAL A 426 26.92 -8.04 29.28
C VAL A 426 27.77 -8.76 28.23
N VAL A 427 28.24 -9.97 28.52
CA VAL A 427 28.98 -10.81 27.56
C VAL A 427 28.10 -11.13 26.34
N LYS A 428 26.82 -11.49 26.55
CA LYS A 428 25.89 -11.76 25.44
C LYS A 428 25.63 -10.54 24.58
N LEU A 429 25.59 -9.35 25.18
CA LEU A 429 25.46 -8.10 24.44
C LEU A 429 26.70 -7.84 23.56
N ALA A 430 27.91 -8.07 24.10
CA ALA A 430 29.15 -7.96 23.35
C ALA A 430 29.20 -8.94 22.16
N ASP A 431 28.82 -10.20 22.38
CA ASP A 431 28.73 -11.22 21.32
C ASP A 431 27.78 -10.77 20.19
N SER A 432 26.63 -10.17 20.55
CA SER A 432 25.64 -9.71 19.59
C SER A 432 26.15 -8.52 18.76
N LEU A 433 26.85 -7.57 19.40
CA LEU A 433 27.50 -6.45 18.71
C LEU A 433 28.50 -6.94 17.65
N TYR A 434 29.35 -7.90 18.02
CA TYR A 434 30.34 -8.47 17.10
C TYR A 434 29.69 -9.04 15.85
N GLN A 435 28.58 -9.78 16.00
CA GLN A 435 27.89 -10.42 14.88
C GLN A 435 27.20 -9.43 13.96
N ILE A 436 26.55 -8.39 14.52
CA ILE A 436 25.95 -7.31 13.73
C ILE A 436 27.01 -6.61 12.90
N THR A 437 28.13 -6.20 13.52
CA THR A 437 29.23 -5.54 12.82
C THR A 437 29.84 -6.45 11.75
N HIS A 438 30.05 -7.74 12.05
CA HIS A 438 30.61 -8.69 11.09
C HIS A 438 29.67 -8.89 9.88
N LYS A 439 28.36 -9.02 10.11
CA LYS A 439 27.37 -9.17 9.03
C LYS A 439 27.31 -7.93 8.15
N LEU A 440 27.33 -6.73 8.73
CA LEU A 440 27.37 -5.47 7.98
C LEU A 440 28.63 -5.32 7.12
N VAL A 441 29.80 -5.65 7.68
CA VAL A 441 31.08 -5.46 6.99
C VAL A 441 31.34 -6.55 5.93
N TYR A 442 30.96 -7.80 6.22
CA TYR A 442 31.35 -8.96 5.42
C TYR A 442 30.18 -9.67 4.72
N GLY A 443 28.95 -9.20 4.90
CA GLY A 443 27.73 -9.78 4.32
C GLY A 443 27.31 -11.14 4.92
N ARG A 444 28.05 -11.66 5.90
CA ARG A 444 27.83 -12.97 6.53
C ARG A 444 28.06 -12.96 8.03
N TYR A 445 27.40 -13.86 8.74
CA TYR A 445 27.65 -14.11 10.16
C TYR A 445 28.99 -14.81 10.39
N CYS A 446 29.55 -14.65 11.59
CA CYS A 446 30.77 -15.34 11.97
C CYS A 446 30.43 -16.67 12.66
N ASP A 447 30.87 -17.78 12.07
CA ASP A 447 30.66 -19.14 12.61
C ASP A 447 31.46 -19.41 13.87
N LYS A 448 32.45 -18.56 14.18
CA LYS A 448 33.28 -18.68 15.37
C LYS A 448 32.80 -17.68 16.42
N PRO A 449 32.73 -18.07 17.71
CA PRO A 449 32.57 -17.08 18.76
C PRO A 449 33.70 -16.05 18.64
N PRO A 450 33.47 -14.78 19.07
CA PRO A 450 34.55 -13.81 19.13
C PRO A 450 35.72 -14.45 19.90
N PRO A 451 36.97 -14.29 19.43
CA PRO A 451 38.11 -14.96 20.04
C PRO A 451 38.10 -14.75 21.57
N GLN A 452 38.02 -15.85 22.34
CA GLN A 452 37.91 -15.85 23.82
C GLN A 452 39.07 -15.15 24.55
N ALA A 453 40.06 -14.68 23.81
CA ALA A 453 41.21 -13.94 24.29
C ALA A 453 41.27 -12.57 23.62
N THR A 454 40.32 -11.71 23.98
CA THR A 454 40.63 -10.37 24.48
C THR A 454 39.40 -9.94 25.27
N PHE A 455 39.51 -9.81 26.59
CA PHE A 455 38.86 -8.67 27.20
C PHE A 455 39.40 -7.49 26.40
N GLU A 456 38.63 -6.99 25.45
CA GLU A 456 38.91 -5.70 24.85
C GLU A 456 39.01 -4.77 26.05
N ARG A 457 40.24 -4.36 26.38
CA ARG A 457 40.39 -3.16 27.16
C ARG A 457 39.96 -2.06 26.19
N VAL A 458 38.66 -1.82 26.09
CA VAL A 458 38.13 -0.57 25.59
C VAL A 458 38.52 0.44 26.64
N GLU A 459 39.77 0.89 26.58
CA GLU A 459 40.19 2.08 27.31
C GLU A 459 39.42 3.23 26.66
N VAL A 460 38.36 3.66 27.33
CA VAL A 460 37.77 4.97 27.11
C VAL A 460 38.84 5.97 27.56
N VAL A 461 39.74 6.33 26.64
CA VAL A 461 40.69 7.41 26.86
C VAL A 461 39.86 8.68 27.00
N SER A 462 40.15 9.49 28.02
CA SER A 462 39.45 10.74 28.35
C SER A 462 39.44 11.81 27.23
N SER A 463 40.01 11.51 26.06
CA SER A 463 40.07 12.36 24.86
C SER A 463 38.99 12.07 23.80
N GLY A 464 38.13 11.05 23.97
CA GLY A 464 37.02 10.78 23.04
C GLY A 464 37.38 10.05 21.73
N GLU A 465 38.64 9.66 21.54
CA GLU A 465 39.02 8.74 20.45
C GLU A 465 38.89 7.27 20.90
N ILE A 466 38.24 6.45 20.07
CA ILE A 466 38.12 5.01 20.28
C ILE A 466 39.25 4.32 19.51
N LYS A 467 40.26 3.82 20.22
CA LYS A 467 41.26 2.89 19.66
C LYS A 467 40.81 1.45 19.88
N ILE A 468 40.63 0.72 18.77
CA ILE A 468 40.41 -0.72 18.78
C ILE A 468 41.77 -1.37 18.52
N ASP A 469 42.47 -1.78 19.58
CA ASP A 469 43.79 -2.43 19.45
C ASP A 469 43.58 -3.97 19.42
N ILE A 470 43.56 -4.55 18.23
CA ILE A 470 43.41 -6.00 18.03
C ILE A 470 44.79 -6.64 18.15
N ARG A 471 45.10 -7.27 19.29
CA ARG A 471 46.33 -8.06 19.43
C ARG A 471 46.03 -9.55 19.42
N ALA A 472 46.73 -10.27 18.54
CA ALA A 472 46.77 -11.73 18.56
C ALA A 472 47.53 -12.22 19.81
N PRO A 473 47.16 -13.38 20.40
CA PRO A 473 47.83 -13.90 21.58
C PRO A 473 49.28 -14.29 21.26
N ILE A 474 50.18 -13.96 22.19
CA ILE A 474 51.54 -14.53 22.30
C ILE A 474 51.45 -15.89 23.00
#